data_AF-A0A512UFA3-F1
#
_entry.id   AF-A0A512UFA3-F1
#
_cell.length_a   1.000
_cell.length_b   1.000
_cell.length_c   1.000
_cell.angle_alpha   90.00
_cell.angle_beta   90.00
_cell.angle_gamma   90.00
#
_symmetry.space_group_name_H-M   'P 1'
#
loop_
_entity.id
_entity.type
_entity.pdbx_description
1 polymer ?
#
loop_
_entity_poly.entity_id
_entity_poly.type
_entity_poly.pdbx_seq_one_letter_code
_entity_poly.pdbx_strand_id
1 'polypeptide(L)'
;MTEMSEAVAKWCVADEFYDVPEINMGRYATVFHRKLYTFGVNGEVYIKFSKLNRNLKSLDDVILMDTKSCNLRVSENEYIIVVGDKDSDDIAVVGVLSKRYLDKNNFNQYGVKISDITKCNLVSIDKFKEARGVMDFEKHFQAAQGRLKSGWKEYKTETDNASSSNRS
;
A
#
# COMPACT_ATOMS: atom_id res chain seq x y z
N MET A 1 -14.74 15.73 9.70
CA MET A 1 -14.18 14.47 10.22
C MET A 1 -15.01 13.35 9.62
N THR A 2 -14.43 12.55 8.73
CA THR A 2 -15.15 11.40 8.16
C THR A 2 -14.84 10.21 9.06
N GLU A 3 -15.85 9.76 9.80
CA GLU A 3 -15.74 8.57 10.64
C GLU A 3 -15.38 7.35 9.79
N MET A 4 -14.63 6.43 10.38
CA MET A 4 -14.26 5.17 9.75
C MET A 4 -15.52 4.33 9.56
N SER A 5 -15.74 3.75 8.38
CA SER A 5 -16.89 2.87 8.17
C SER A 5 -16.79 1.62 9.04
N GLU A 6 -17.92 0.99 9.36
CA GLU A 6 -17.95 -0.27 10.10
C GLU A 6 -17.12 -1.37 9.40
N ALA A 7 -17.13 -1.37 8.07
CA ALA A 7 -16.36 -2.33 7.28
C ALA A 7 -14.86 -2.15 7.54
N VAL A 8 -14.34 -0.93 7.46
CA VAL A 8 -12.93 -0.64 7.70
C VAL A 8 -12.56 -0.81 9.18
N ALA A 9 -13.45 -0.44 10.10
CA ALA A 9 -13.24 -0.53 11.54
C ALA A 9 -12.90 -1.96 11.97
N LYS A 10 -13.58 -2.97 11.42
CA LYS A 10 -13.30 -4.38 11.69
C LYS A 10 -11.86 -4.79 11.36
N TRP A 11 -11.29 -4.25 10.27
CA TRP A 11 -9.90 -4.55 9.88
C TRP A 11 -8.88 -3.78 10.71
N CYS A 12 -9.27 -2.65 11.30
CA CYS A 12 -8.38 -1.77 12.04
C CYS A 12 -8.38 -2.03 13.55
N VAL A 13 -9.03 -3.09 14.05
CA VAL A 13 -9.20 -3.34 15.50
C VAL A 13 -7.90 -3.66 16.26
N ALA A 14 -6.86 -4.11 15.55
CA ALA A 14 -5.62 -4.56 16.18
C ALA A 14 -4.67 -3.41 16.57
N ASP A 15 -4.86 -2.22 16.02
CA ASP A 15 -4.00 -1.06 16.26
C ASP A 15 -4.82 0.24 16.23
N GLU A 16 -4.23 1.35 16.67
CA GLU A 16 -4.83 2.67 16.51
C GLU A 16 -4.44 3.33 15.19
N PHE A 17 -5.32 4.21 14.68
CA PHE A 17 -5.11 4.92 13.42
C PHE A 17 -5.27 6.43 13.60
N TYR A 18 -4.63 7.21 12.72
CA TYR A 18 -4.80 8.65 12.65
C TYR A 18 -5.20 9.09 11.25
N ASP A 19 -5.95 10.19 11.16
CA ASP A 19 -6.33 10.80 9.90
C ASP A 19 -5.12 11.43 9.22
N VAL A 20 -4.96 11.14 7.94
CA VAL A 20 -3.95 11.78 7.10
C VAL A 20 -4.56 13.05 6.51
N PRO A 21 -4.02 14.23 6.79
CA PRO A 21 -4.59 15.48 6.29
C PRO A 21 -4.38 15.61 4.77
N GLU A 22 -5.38 16.15 4.06
CA GLU A 22 -5.30 16.45 2.62
C GLU A 22 -4.50 17.72 2.35
N ILE A 23 -3.19 17.66 2.57
CA ILE A 23 -2.26 18.77 2.32
C ILE A 23 -1.50 18.49 1.03
N ASN A 24 -1.35 19.50 0.18
CA ASN A 24 -0.50 19.41 -1.00
C ASN A 24 0.98 19.38 -0.59
N MET A 25 1.60 18.21 -0.72
CA MET A 25 2.98 17.92 -0.35
C MET A 25 3.96 18.14 -1.51
N GLY A 26 3.55 18.75 -2.63
CA GLY A 26 4.38 18.85 -3.83
C GLY A 26 5.79 19.42 -3.61
N ARG A 27 5.93 20.38 -2.69
CA ARG A 27 7.25 20.97 -2.33
C ARG A 27 8.16 20.04 -1.52
N TYR A 28 7.59 19.01 -0.91
CA TYR A 28 8.28 18.03 -0.06
C TYR A 28 8.34 16.64 -0.71
N ALA A 29 7.72 16.48 -1.88
CA ALA A 29 7.63 15.21 -2.57
C ALA A 29 9.00 14.82 -3.13
N THR A 30 9.46 13.62 -2.79
CA THR A 30 10.72 13.07 -3.30
C THR A 30 10.48 11.88 -4.21
N VAL A 31 11.39 11.64 -5.15
CA VAL A 31 11.32 10.44 -6.02
C VAL A 31 11.40 9.15 -5.21
N PHE A 32 12.14 9.15 -4.09
CA PHE A 32 12.28 8.01 -3.20
C PHE A 32 10.93 7.57 -2.59
N HIS A 33 10.05 8.54 -2.33
CA HIS A 33 8.78 8.31 -1.64
C HIS A 33 7.58 8.32 -2.59
N ARG A 34 7.82 8.26 -3.91
CA ARG A 34 6.77 8.34 -4.94
C ARG A 34 5.61 7.37 -4.73
N LYS A 35 5.85 6.19 -4.14
CA LYS A 35 4.81 5.17 -3.85
C LYS A 35 3.77 5.63 -2.81
N LEU A 36 4.14 6.59 -1.95
CA LEU A 36 3.22 7.19 -0.97
C LEU A 36 2.27 8.19 -1.59
N TYR A 37 2.52 8.64 -2.82
CA TYR A 37 1.81 9.78 -3.37
C TYR A 37 0.71 9.40 -4.35
N THR A 38 -0.30 10.24 -4.40
CA THR A 38 -1.29 10.35 -5.48
C THR A 38 -1.17 11.73 -6.11
N PHE A 39 -1.27 11.78 -7.44
CA PHE A 39 -1.09 13.02 -8.20
C PHE A 39 -2.45 13.55 -8.66
N GLY A 40 -2.71 14.81 -8.33
CA GLY A 40 -3.86 15.59 -8.78
C GLY A 40 -3.77 15.95 -10.26
N VAL A 41 -4.84 16.55 -10.77
CA VAL A 41 -4.96 16.91 -12.19
C VAL A 41 -4.07 18.11 -12.54
N ASN A 42 -3.79 19.00 -11.58
CA ASN A 42 -2.96 20.19 -11.77
C ASN A 42 -1.55 20.02 -11.18
N GLY A 43 -1.05 18.79 -11.11
CA GLY A 43 0.26 18.49 -10.55
C GLY A 43 0.35 18.58 -9.03
N GLU A 44 -0.79 18.67 -8.32
CA GLU A 44 -0.80 18.58 -6.87
C GLU A 44 -0.37 17.18 -6.40
N VAL A 45 0.30 17.09 -5.25
CA VAL A 45 0.78 15.82 -4.71
C VAL A 45 0.18 15.61 -3.33
N TYR A 46 -0.54 14.51 -3.14
CA TYR A 46 -1.15 14.16 -1.85
C TYR A 46 -0.65 12.80 -1.38
N ILE A 47 -0.67 12.55 -0.08
CA ILE A 47 -0.46 11.19 0.44
C ILE A 47 -1.65 10.33 0.02
N LYS A 48 -1.39 9.11 -0.47
CA LYS A 48 -2.43 8.21 -1.02
C LYS A 48 -3.38 7.65 0.04
N PHE A 49 -3.04 7.76 1.32
CA PHE A 49 -3.79 7.25 2.46
C PHE A 49 -4.74 8.31 3.01
N SER A 50 -5.92 7.89 3.45
CA SER A 50 -6.82 8.71 4.27
C SER A 50 -6.58 8.49 5.77
N LYS A 51 -6.11 7.31 6.15
CA LYS A 51 -5.74 6.96 7.53
C LYS A 51 -4.47 6.11 7.54
N LEU A 52 -3.64 6.28 8.55
CA LEU A 52 -2.40 5.51 8.75
C LEU A 52 -2.35 4.92 10.16
N ASN A 53 -1.72 3.75 10.27
CA ASN A 53 -1.51 3.06 11.54
C ASN A 53 -0.55 3.88 12.43
N ARG A 54 -0.95 4.17 13.67
CA ARG A 54 -0.18 5.00 14.62
C ARG A 54 1.14 4.37 15.04
N ASN A 55 1.29 3.05 14.88
CA ASN A 55 2.53 2.37 15.20
C ASN A 55 3.60 2.57 14.11
N LEU A 56 3.24 3.08 12.93
CA LEU A 56 4.19 3.57 11.92
C LEU A 56 4.53 5.04 12.23
N LYS A 57 5.74 5.28 12.74
CA LYS A 57 6.14 6.58 13.29
C LYS A 57 6.75 7.52 12.24
N SER A 58 7.10 6.99 11.07
CA SER A 58 7.69 7.75 9.97
C SER A 58 7.07 7.36 8.64
N LEU A 59 7.17 8.23 7.62
CA LEU A 59 6.77 7.89 6.26
C LEU A 59 7.67 6.78 5.66
N ASP A 60 8.89 6.63 6.16
CA ASP A 60 9.81 5.57 5.75
C ASP A 60 9.30 4.20 6.22
N ASP A 61 8.78 4.11 7.46
CA ASP A 61 8.11 2.92 7.98
C ASP A 61 6.97 2.51 7.05
N VAL A 62 6.15 3.48 6.65
CA VAL A 62 5.00 3.26 5.77
C VAL A 62 5.46 2.71 4.42
N ILE A 63 6.50 3.29 3.81
CA ILE A 63 7.04 2.83 2.52
C ILE A 63 7.57 1.41 2.59
N LEU A 64 8.29 1.10 3.66
CA LEU A 64 8.88 -0.22 3.83
C LEU A 64 7.78 -1.29 3.92
N MET A 65 6.75 -1.04 4.74
CA MET A 65 5.62 -1.95 4.89
C MET A 65 4.81 -2.06 3.59
N ASP A 66 4.51 -0.93 2.96
CA ASP A 66 3.78 -0.87 1.70
C ASP A 66 4.55 -1.55 0.54
N THR A 67 5.87 -1.68 0.61
CA THR A 67 6.64 -2.39 -0.43
C THR A 67 6.33 -3.88 -0.46
N LYS A 68 5.94 -4.48 0.67
CA LYS A 68 5.62 -5.91 0.80
C LYS A 68 4.13 -6.14 1.12
N SER A 69 3.27 -5.22 0.68
CA SER A 69 1.86 -5.22 0.99
C SER A 69 0.99 -5.73 -0.15
N CYS A 70 -0.28 -5.99 0.19
CA CYS A 70 -1.38 -6.23 -0.73
C CYS A 70 -2.49 -5.21 -0.48
N ASN A 71 -3.22 -4.83 -1.54
CA ASN A 71 -4.43 -4.04 -1.40
C ASN A 71 -5.62 -4.97 -1.27
N LEU A 72 -6.44 -4.79 -0.23
CA LEU A 72 -7.68 -5.54 -0.03
C LEU A 72 -8.87 -4.61 -0.17
N ARG A 73 -9.89 -5.05 -0.89
CA ARG A 73 -11.19 -4.38 -0.96
C ARG A 73 -12.02 -4.81 0.25
N VAL A 74 -12.46 -3.88 1.08
CA VAL A 74 -13.21 -4.21 2.31
C VAL A 74 -14.67 -3.76 2.28
N SER A 75 -15.01 -2.87 1.35
CA SER A 75 -16.39 -2.51 1.03
C SER A 75 -16.51 -2.10 -0.46
N GLU A 76 -17.67 -1.60 -0.89
CA GLU A 76 -17.88 -1.19 -2.28
C GLU A 76 -16.84 -0.15 -2.74
N ASN A 77 -16.44 0.79 -1.88
CA ASN A 77 -15.57 1.91 -2.27
C ASN A 77 -14.37 2.10 -1.32
N GLU A 78 -14.06 1.10 -0.50
CA GLU A 78 -13.00 1.20 0.50
C GLU A 78 -11.99 0.08 0.33
N TYR A 79 -10.73 0.48 0.36
CA TYR A 79 -9.60 -0.41 0.27
C TYR A 79 -8.61 -0.09 1.37
N ILE A 80 -7.98 -1.14 1.88
CA ILE A 80 -6.91 -1.07 2.85
C ILE A 80 -5.63 -1.63 2.25
N ILE A 81 -4.50 -1.21 2.79
CA ILE A 81 -3.21 -1.83 2.54
C ILE A 81 -2.88 -2.73 3.72
N VAL A 82 -2.64 -4.01 3.45
CA VAL A 82 -2.24 -4.99 4.46
C VAL A 82 -0.86 -5.52 4.19
N VAL A 83 -0.14 -5.79 5.26
CA VAL A 83 1.09 -6.57 5.24
C VAL A 83 0.79 -7.94 5.84
N GLY A 84 1.26 -9.00 5.19
CA GLY A 84 1.08 -10.37 5.66
C GLY A 84 2.40 -11.13 5.70
N ASP A 85 2.38 -12.25 6.42
CA ASP A 85 3.37 -13.31 6.31
C ASP A 85 2.87 -14.35 5.29
N LYS A 86 3.77 -15.07 4.63
CA LYS A 86 3.40 -16.19 3.76
C LYS A 86 3.26 -17.49 4.55
N ASP A 87 3.97 -17.58 5.67
CA ASP A 87 4.05 -18.80 6.47
C ASP A 87 3.03 -18.81 7.62
N SER A 88 2.33 -17.69 7.83
CA SER A 88 1.18 -17.59 8.74
C SER A 88 0.06 -16.78 8.08
N ASP A 89 -1.19 -17.10 8.40
CA ASP A 89 -2.36 -16.32 7.97
C ASP A 89 -2.47 -14.97 8.69
N ASP A 90 -1.38 -14.52 9.32
CA ASP A 90 -1.30 -13.27 10.05
C ASP A 90 -1.16 -12.09 9.11
N ILE A 91 -1.95 -11.06 9.38
CA ILE A 91 -1.95 -9.81 8.64
C ILE A 91 -2.03 -8.61 9.59
N ALA A 92 -1.48 -7.48 9.15
CA ALA A 92 -1.64 -6.19 9.81
C ALA A 92 -2.00 -5.11 8.80
N VAL A 93 -2.79 -4.13 9.22
CA VAL A 93 -3.22 -3.02 8.36
C VAL A 93 -2.21 -1.86 8.45
N VAL A 94 -1.66 -1.47 7.30
CA VAL A 94 -0.76 -0.32 7.16
C VAL A 94 -1.56 0.98 7.18
N GLY A 95 -2.66 1.01 6.44
CA GLY A 95 -3.50 2.20 6.31
C GLY A 95 -4.67 2.01 5.35
N VAL A 96 -5.53 3.01 5.30
CA VAL A 96 -6.73 3.05 4.45
C VAL A 96 -6.43 3.93 3.24
N LEU A 97 -6.76 3.46 2.04
CA LEU A 97 -6.58 4.24 0.82
C LEU A 97 -7.58 5.40 0.77
N SER A 98 -7.10 6.55 0.34
CA SER A 98 -7.95 7.72 0.10
C SER A 98 -8.82 7.54 -1.13
N LYS A 99 -10.04 8.10 -1.10
CA LYS A 99 -10.94 8.12 -2.25
C LYS A 99 -10.27 8.70 -3.50
N ARG A 100 -9.51 9.79 -3.33
CA ARG A 100 -8.74 10.42 -4.41
C ARG A 100 -7.80 9.43 -5.12
N TYR A 101 -7.10 8.60 -4.35
CA TYR A 101 -6.22 7.58 -4.93
C TYR A 101 -7.02 6.48 -5.64
N LEU A 102 -8.13 6.03 -5.06
CA LEU A 102 -8.99 5.02 -5.67
C LEU A 102 -9.59 5.49 -6.99
N ASP A 103 -10.13 6.71 -7.02
CA ASP A 103 -10.74 7.33 -8.20
C ASP A 103 -9.70 7.54 -9.30
N LYS A 104 -8.52 8.11 -8.95
CA LYS A 104 -7.44 8.39 -9.90
C LYS A 104 -6.93 7.14 -10.61
N ASN A 105 -6.88 6.02 -9.91
CA ASN A 105 -6.37 4.75 -10.43
C ASN A 105 -7.51 3.79 -10.85
N ASN A 106 -8.77 4.25 -10.80
CA ASN A 106 -9.96 3.50 -11.18
C ASN A 106 -10.03 2.09 -10.56
N PHE A 107 -9.78 1.98 -9.25
CA PHE A 107 -9.66 0.67 -8.56
C PHE A 107 -10.89 -0.24 -8.73
N ASN A 108 -12.08 0.36 -8.84
CA ASN A 108 -13.33 -0.38 -8.95
C ASN A 108 -13.50 -1.10 -10.29
N GLN A 109 -12.70 -0.79 -11.32
CA GLN A 109 -12.80 -1.44 -12.63
C GLN A 109 -12.37 -2.91 -12.63
N TYR A 110 -11.57 -3.33 -11.64
CA TYR A 110 -10.94 -4.65 -11.62
C TYR A 110 -11.83 -5.77 -11.04
N GLY A 111 -13.10 -5.48 -10.72
CA GLY A 111 -14.06 -6.52 -10.26
C GLY A 111 -13.64 -7.26 -8.98
N VAL A 112 -12.80 -6.64 -8.14
CA VAL A 112 -12.23 -7.29 -6.95
C VAL A 112 -13.33 -7.63 -5.95
N LYS A 113 -13.38 -8.90 -5.51
CA LYS A 113 -14.31 -9.36 -4.46
C LYS A 113 -13.99 -8.67 -3.13
N ILE A 114 -15.03 -8.37 -2.36
CA ILE A 114 -14.86 -7.89 -0.98
C ILE A 114 -14.21 -8.99 -0.16
N SER A 115 -13.12 -8.65 0.53
CA SER A 115 -12.33 -9.56 1.35
C SER A 115 -13.08 -9.96 2.62
N ASP A 116 -12.95 -11.22 2.98
CA ASP A 116 -13.55 -11.80 4.18
C ASP A 116 -12.50 -11.86 5.30
N ILE A 117 -12.73 -11.07 6.34
CA ILE A 117 -11.83 -10.90 7.49
C ILE A 117 -11.63 -12.20 8.27
N THR A 118 -12.57 -13.14 8.24
CA THR A 118 -12.48 -14.38 9.04
C THR A 118 -11.46 -15.37 8.49
N LYS A 119 -10.86 -15.07 7.33
CA LYS A 119 -9.86 -15.92 6.66
C LYS A 119 -8.42 -15.60 7.06
N CYS A 120 -8.24 -14.65 7.97
CA CYS A 120 -6.93 -14.17 8.38
C CYS A 120 -6.92 -13.87 9.87
N ASN A 121 -5.73 -13.89 10.46
CA ASN A 121 -5.51 -13.49 11.84
C ASN A 121 -5.01 -12.04 11.87
N LEU A 122 -5.84 -11.13 12.36
CA LEU A 122 -5.45 -9.72 12.50
C LEU A 122 -4.56 -9.55 13.72
N VAL A 123 -3.34 -9.07 13.49
CA VAL A 123 -2.33 -8.82 14.52
C VAL A 123 -1.82 -7.39 14.42
N SER A 124 -1.18 -6.92 15.48
CA SER A 124 -0.53 -5.60 15.47
C SER A 124 0.58 -5.52 14.43
N ILE A 125 0.70 -4.36 13.78
CA ILE A 125 1.77 -4.10 12.81
C ILE A 125 3.18 -4.16 13.43
N ASP A 126 3.31 -4.01 14.74
CA ASP A 126 4.60 -4.09 15.42
C ASP A 126 5.28 -5.45 15.21
N LYS A 127 4.50 -6.54 15.14
CA LYS A 127 5.01 -7.88 14.77
C LYS A 127 5.80 -7.85 13.44
N PHE A 128 5.30 -7.12 12.46
CA PHE A 128 5.94 -7.00 11.15
C PHE A 128 7.10 -6.00 11.15
N LYS A 129 7.02 -4.95 11.96
CA LYS A 129 8.11 -3.97 12.11
C LYS A 129 9.34 -4.59 12.77
N GLU A 130 9.17 -5.39 13.82
CA GLU A 130 10.27 -6.08 14.51
C GLU A 130 10.99 -7.05 13.56
N ALA A 131 10.22 -7.87 12.83
CA ALA A 131 10.77 -8.83 11.88
C ALA A 131 11.47 -8.18 10.68
N ARG A 132 11.03 -6.98 10.26
CA ARG A 132 11.52 -6.34 9.02
C ARG A 132 12.50 -5.19 9.28
N GLY A 133 12.51 -4.64 10.49
CA GLY A 133 13.48 -3.69 11.08
C GLY A 133 13.77 -2.45 10.24
N VAL A 134 13.35 -1.27 10.71
CA VAL A 134 13.30 -0.01 9.93
C VAL A 134 14.54 0.90 10.07
N MET A 135 15.67 0.40 10.58
CA MET A 135 16.78 1.29 10.96
C MET A 135 17.94 1.39 9.95
N ASP A 136 17.80 0.91 8.71
CA ASP A 136 18.94 0.89 7.77
C ASP A 136 18.56 1.26 6.34
N PHE A 137 19.21 2.31 5.81
CA PHE A 137 19.13 2.76 4.41
C PHE A 137 19.34 1.60 3.43
N GLU A 138 20.22 0.65 3.75
CA GLU A 138 20.51 -0.51 2.91
C GLU A 138 19.26 -1.38 2.69
N LYS A 139 18.39 -1.53 3.70
CA LYS A 139 17.14 -2.29 3.53
C LYS A 139 16.15 -1.57 2.62
N HIS A 140 16.05 -0.25 2.72
CA HIS A 140 15.21 0.55 1.82
C HIS A 140 15.74 0.49 0.38
N PHE A 141 17.07 0.57 0.23
CA PHE A 141 17.74 0.46 -1.05
C PHE A 141 17.59 -0.93 -1.67
N GLN A 142 17.76 -2.01 -0.91
CA GLN A 142 17.51 -3.39 -1.37
C GLN A 142 16.04 -3.62 -1.73
N ALA A 143 15.10 -3.10 -0.96
CA ALA A 143 13.67 -3.18 -1.27
C ALA A 143 13.31 -2.38 -2.54
N ALA A 144 13.97 -1.23 -2.76
CA ALA A 144 13.84 -0.46 -4.00
C ALA A 144 14.49 -1.19 -5.20
N GLN A 145 15.69 -1.74 -5.05
CA GLN A 145 16.36 -2.55 -6.07
C GLN A 145 15.55 -3.79 -6.42
N GLY A 146 15.00 -4.51 -5.43
CA GLY A 146 14.17 -5.69 -5.65
C GLY A 146 12.96 -5.36 -6.53
N ARG A 147 12.29 -4.23 -6.27
CA ARG A 147 11.18 -3.74 -7.11
C ARG A 147 11.62 -3.44 -8.54
N LEU A 148 12.75 -2.73 -8.71
CA LEU A 148 13.28 -2.41 -10.04
C LEU A 148 13.67 -3.68 -10.81
N LYS A 149 14.29 -4.66 -10.15
CA LYS A 149 14.67 -5.94 -10.77
C LYS A 149 13.45 -6.77 -11.15
N SER A 150 12.42 -6.85 -10.30
CA SER A 150 11.19 -7.57 -10.62
C SER A 150 10.42 -6.90 -11.76
N GLY A 151 10.26 -5.57 -11.72
CA GLY A 151 9.60 -4.84 -12.81
C GLY A 151 10.37 -4.93 -14.12
N TRP A 152 11.70 -4.93 -14.08
CA TRP A 152 12.52 -5.19 -15.26
C TRP A 152 12.36 -6.60 -15.81
N LYS A 153 12.26 -7.60 -14.92
CA LYS A 153 12.05 -9.00 -15.31
C LYS A 153 10.68 -9.18 -15.97
N GLU A 154 9.63 -8.60 -15.41
CA GLU A 154 8.28 -8.60 -15.98
C GLU A 154 8.25 -7.92 -17.35
N TYR A 155 8.80 -6.70 -17.45
CA TYR A 155 8.92 -5.98 -18.73
C TYR A 155 9.69 -6.79 -19.79
N LYS A 156 10.80 -7.41 -19.40
CA LYS A 156 11.60 -8.23 -20.31
C LYS A 156 10.83 -9.46 -20.78
N THR A 157 10.15 -10.16 -19.87
CA THR A 157 9.30 -11.30 -20.23
C THR A 157 8.15 -10.90 -21.16
N GLU A 158 7.50 -9.76 -20.93
CA GLU A 158 6.47 -9.24 -21.83
C GLU A 158 7.03 -8.90 -23.23
N THR A 159 8.22 -8.32 -23.30
CA THR A 159 8.88 -7.97 -24.57
C THR A 159 9.33 -9.21 -25.34
N ASP A 160 9.89 -10.21 -24.64
CA ASP A 160 10.33 -11.48 -25.21
C ASP A 160 9.13 -12.33 -25.69
N ASN A 161 7.97 -12.24 -25.01
CA ASN A 161 6.73 -12.91 -25.42
C ASN A 161 6.01 -12.17 -26.57
N ALA A 162 5.97 -10.83 -26.57
CA ALA A 162 5.35 -10.07 -27.66
C ALA A 162 6.13 -10.21 -28.98
N SER A 163 7.44 -10.39 -28.92
CA SER A 163 8.29 -10.62 -30.09
C SER A 163 8.17 -12.04 -30.67
N SER A 164 7.70 -13.01 -29.88
CA SER A 164 7.43 -14.39 -30.32
C SER A 164 6.00 -14.57 -30.86
N SER A 165 5.01 -13.82 -30.36
CA SER A 165 3.65 -13.80 -30.93
C SER A 165 3.56 -13.13 -32.31
N ASN A 166 4.43 -12.17 -32.62
CA ASN A 166 4.51 -11.53 -33.95
C ASN A 166 5.30 -12.35 -35.00
N ARG A 167 5.76 -13.55 -34.64
CA ARG A 167 6.47 -14.48 -35.53
C ARG A 167 5.74 -15.81 -35.74
N SER A 168 4.50 -15.92 -35.25
CA SER A 168 3.65 -17.11 -35.38
C SER A 168 2.56 -16.90 -36.44
#